data_AF-R1DEM4-F1
#
_entry.id   AF-R1DEM4-F1
#
_cell.length_a   1.000
_cell.length_b   1.000
_cell.length_c   1.000
_cell.angle_alpha   90.00
_cell.angle_beta   90.00
_cell.angle_gamma   90.00
#
_symmetry.space_group_name_H-M   'P 1'
#
loop_
_entity.id
_entity.type
_entity.pdbx_description
1 polymer ?
#
loop_
_entity_poly.entity_id
_entity_poly.type
_entity_poly.pdbx_seq_one_letter_code
_entity_poly.pdbx_strand_id
1 'polypeptide(L)'
;MALLCLSCFSVAPLLRFDNGSAVATPTAWAQTRRDQVAQLLQRHLLGTLPPRAPTLRLATRTNATTSGSSCSSFYELTFDTSDAPSTRAAPPAPLVTSNGSSTVAFSVELLTPYACDAISPTATLPLFMTQWNHREWALRALSRGYASLVYPAADTRDAAPAFQCAYRQTASMGLILARAYVASRALDFALSPPNGTAGLPSFAAGRVCVTGHSRNGKQSLLFAAFDERVGAVVGPSS
;
A
#
# COMPACT_ATOMS: atom_id res chain seq x y z
N MET A 1 31.87 -27.22 -24.89
CA MET A 1 31.64 -26.23 -23.81
C MET A 1 31.16 -24.95 -24.48
N ALA A 2 29.85 -24.75 -24.59
CA ALA A 2 29.28 -23.59 -25.27
C ALA A 2 29.24 -22.40 -24.30
N LEU A 3 30.09 -21.41 -24.52
CA LEU A 3 29.91 -20.08 -23.95
C LEU A 3 28.59 -19.52 -24.51
N LEU A 4 27.58 -19.40 -23.67
CA LEU A 4 26.41 -18.57 -23.95
C LEU A 4 26.92 -17.12 -24.07
N CYS A 5 27.05 -16.66 -25.32
CA CYS A 5 27.28 -15.27 -25.63
C CYS A 5 26.10 -14.47 -25.06
N LEU A 6 26.37 -13.56 -24.12
CA LEU A 6 25.39 -12.59 -23.65
C LEU A 6 24.93 -11.79 -24.88
N SER A 7 23.73 -12.10 -25.36
CA SER A 7 23.05 -11.34 -26.40
C SER A 7 23.09 -9.85 -26.05
N CYS A 8 23.32 -8.99 -27.04
CA CYS A 8 23.29 -7.54 -26.85
C CYS A 8 21.87 -7.11 -26.46
N PHE A 9 21.56 -7.11 -25.16
CA PHE A 9 20.27 -6.67 -24.64
C PHE A 9 20.27 -5.14 -24.55
N SER A 10 19.53 -4.48 -25.44
CA SER A 10 19.21 -3.07 -25.27
C SER A 10 18.05 -2.93 -24.28
N VAL A 11 18.26 -2.18 -23.19
CA VAL A 11 17.17 -1.77 -22.30
C VAL A 11 16.23 -0.79 -23.00
N ALA A 12 14.93 -0.89 -22.68
CA ALA A 12 13.94 0.06 -23.20
C ALA A 12 14.32 1.50 -22.81
N PRO A 13 14.25 2.48 -23.74
CA PRO A 13 14.70 3.83 -23.48
C PRO A 13 13.76 4.54 -22.48
N LEU A 14 14.25 4.77 -21.27
CA LEU A 14 13.48 5.37 -20.19
C LEU A 14 12.98 6.78 -20.53
N LEU A 15 13.85 7.60 -21.13
CA LEU A 15 13.61 9.00 -21.46
C LEU A 15 13.09 9.21 -22.89
N ARG A 16 12.27 8.28 -23.37
CA ARG A 16 11.50 8.43 -24.63
C ARG A 16 10.04 8.12 -24.39
N PHE A 17 9.15 8.96 -24.88
CA PHE A 17 7.73 8.67 -24.91
C PHE A 17 7.43 7.52 -25.88
N ASP A 18 6.23 6.95 -25.78
CA ASP A 18 5.80 5.85 -26.66
C ASP A 18 5.70 6.26 -28.15
N ASN A 19 5.57 7.57 -28.43
CA ASN A 19 5.62 8.12 -29.78
C ASN A 19 7.07 8.34 -30.31
N GLY A 20 8.09 7.96 -29.53
CA GLY A 20 9.51 8.07 -29.88
C GLY A 20 10.19 9.40 -29.52
N SER A 21 9.42 10.45 -29.20
CA SER A 21 9.98 11.76 -28.81
C SER A 21 10.69 11.70 -27.45
N ALA A 22 11.67 12.60 -27.24
CA ALA A 22 12.48 12.63 -26.03
C ALA A 22 11.73 13.23 -24.84
N VAL A 23 11.95 12.67 -23.65
CA VAL A 23 11.49 13.25 -22.37
C VAL A 23 12.61 14.17 -21.86
N ALA A 24 12.43 15.48 -21.99
CA ALA A 24 13.49 16.46 -21.71
C ALA A 24 13.33 17.22 -20.38
N THR A 25 12.17 17.14 -19.72
CA THR A 25 11.89 17.91 -18.50
C THR A 25 11.30 17.04 -17.38
N PRO A 26 11.48 17.43 -16.11
CA PRO A 26 10.81 16.77 -14.99
C PRO A 26 9.28 16.78 -15.11
N THR A 27 8.71 17.88 -15.64
CA THR A 27 7.26 17.99 -15.87
C THR A 27 6.78 16.98 -16.93
N ALA A 28 7.51 16.84 -18.03
CA ALA A 28 7.23 15.86 -19.08
C ALA A 28 7.30 14.41 -18.55
N TRP A 29 8.23 14.16 -17.63
CA TRP A 29 8.29 12.88 -16.92
C TRP A 29 7.05 12.67 -16.03
N ALA A 30 6.78 13.63 -15.13
CA ALA A 30 5.76 13.52 -14.10
C ALA A 30 4.33 13.44 -14.68
N GLN A 31 4.03 14.23 -15.71
CA GLN A 31 2.67 14.33 -16.27
C GLN A 31 2.37 13.29 -17.36
N THR A 32 3.36 12.55 -17.86
CA THR A 32 3.13 11.68 -19.03
C THR A 32 4.00 10.43 -19.03
N ARG A 33 5.34 10.55 -19.00
CA ARG A 33 6.19 9.35 -19.16
C ARG A 33 6.01 8.36 -18.01
N ARG A 34 5.85 8.85 -16.78
CA ARG A 34 5.60 8.00 -15.60
C ARG A 34 4.37 7.12 -15.81
N ASP A 35 3.27 7.71 -16.28
CA ASP A 35 2.02 6.99 -16.53
C ASP A 35 2.16 5.97 -17.67
N GLN A 36 2.89 6.30 -18.74
CA GLN A 36 3.20 5.33 -19.81
C GLN A 36 3.97 4.12 -19.27
N VAL A 37 5.01 4.35 -18.46
CA VAL A 37 5.78 3.26 -17.84
C VAL A 37 4.88 2.43 -16.90
N ALA A 38 4.06 3.09 -16.09
CA ALA A 38 3.10 2.42 -15.20
C ALA A 38 2.09 1.57 -15.99
N GLN A 39 1.60 2.04 -17.14
CA GLN A 39 0.70 1.30 -18.02
C GLN A 39 1.39 0.10 -18.69
N LEU A 40 2.64 0.27 -19.14
CA LEU A 40 3.44 -0.82 -19.69
C LEU A 40 3.68 -1.93 -18.65
N LEU A 41 4.04 -1.56 -17.42
CA LEU A 41 4.23 -2.51 -16.33
C LEU A 41 2.93 -3.26 -16.01
N GLN A 42 1.80 -2.56 -15.91
CA GLN A 42 0.50 -3.18 -15.67
C GLN A 42 0.09 -4.12 -16.80
N ARG A 43 0.30 -3.71 -18.06
CA ARG A 43 -0.08 -4.49 -19.24
C ARG A 43 0.76 -5.77 -19.39
N HIS A 44 2.06 -5.69 -19.15
CA HIS A 44 2.99 -6.76 -19.53
C HIS A 44 3.50 -7.61 -18.37
N LEU A 45 3.41 -7.13 -17.12
CA LEU A 45 4.05 -7.81 -15.99
C LEU A 45 3.15 -7.95 -14.76
N LEU A 46 2.48 -6.86 -14.37
CA LEU A 46 1.89 -6.75 -13.03
C LEU A 46 0.38 -7.03 -12.98
N GLY A 47 -0.30 -7.00 -14.13
CA GLY A 47 -1.75 -6.90 -14.18
C GLY A 47 -2.24 -5.47 -13.91
N THR A 48 -3.53 -5.22 -14.10
CA THR A 48 -4.12 -3.88 -13.96
C THR A 48 -4.64 -3.63 -12.55
N LEU A 49 -4.42 -2.41 -12.04
CA LEU A 49 -5.12 -1.89 -10.87
C LEU A 49 -6.58 -1.56 -11.23
N PRO A 50 -7.50 -1.56 -10.24
CA PRO A 50 -8.84 -1.04 -10.47
C PRO A 50 -8.77 0.46 -10.82
N PRO A 51 -9.68 0.96 -11.68
CA PRO A 51 -9.65 2.33 -12.17
C PRO A 51 -9.92 3.39 -11.09
N ARG A 52 -10.48 2.97 -9.95
CA ARG A 52 -10.78 3.82 -8.80
C ARG A 52 -10.46 3.06 -7.52
N ALA A 53 -9.80 3.72 -6.58
CA ALA A 53 -9.61 3.18 -5.23
C ALA A 53 -10.94 3.12 -4.46
N PRO A 54 -11.19 2.08 -3.66
CA PRO A 54 -12.38 1.99 -2.81
C PRO A 54 -12.36 3.08 -1.75
N THR A 55 -13.54 3.45 -1.28
CA THR A 55 -13.68 4.39 -0.17
C THR A 55 -13.46 3.66 1.16
N LEU A 56 -12.57 4.17 2.01
CA LEU A 56 -12.48 3.72 3.40
C LEU A 56 -13.72 4.21 4.17
N ARG A 57 -14.62 3.30 4.55
CA ARG A 57 -15.89 3.63 5.22
C ARG A 57 -15.76 3.70 6.72
N LEU A 58 -15.04 2.74 7.30
CA LEU A 58 -14.92 2.57 8.74
C LEU A 58 -13.46 2.27 9.10
N ALA A 59 -13.02 2.83 10.22
CA ALA A 59 -11.77 2.52 10.86
C ALA A 59 -12.00 2.41 12.37
N THR A 60 -12.20 1.19 12.86
CA THR A 60 -12.57 0.95 14.25
C THR A 60 -11.36 0.45 15.03
N ARG A 61 -10.97 1.16 16.09
CA ARG A 61 -9.92 0.69 17.01
C ARG A 61 -10.43 -0.52 17.79
N THR A 62 -9.83 -1.68 17.58
CA THR A 62 -10.27 -2.95 18.19
C THR A 62 -9.47 -3.31 19.43
N ASN A 63 -8.21 -2.88 19.51
CA ASN A 63 -7.36 -3.10 20.68
C ASN A 63 -6.33 -1.97 20.80
N ALA A 64 -5.88 -1.71 22.02
CA ALA A 64 -4.83 -0.77 22.33
C ALA A 64 -4.03 -1.26 23.54
N THR A 65 -2.72 -1.17 23.47
CA THR A 65 -1.84 -1.52 24.58
C THR A 65 -0.71 -0.50 24.69
N THR A 66 -0.62 0.14 25.85
CA THR A 66 0.51 1.00 26.20
C THR A 66 1.66 0.12 26.71
N SER A 67 2.86 0.34 26.19
CA SER A 67 4.10 -0.27 26.68
C SER A 67 5.14 0.81 26.88
N GLY A 68 5.48 1.10 28.15
CA GLY A 68 6.29 2.26 28.51
C GLY A 68 5.59 3.55 28.05
N SER A 69 6.31 4.36 27.26
CA SER A 69 5.79 5.59 26.68
C SER A 69 5.23 5.42 25.26
N SER A 70 5.02 4.20 24.77
CA SER A 70 4.54 3.95 23.41
C SER A 70 3.20 3.21 23.41
N CYS A 71 2.45 3.32 22.32
CA CYS A 71 1.18 2.63 22.14
C CYS A 71 1.23 1.72 20.91
N SER A 72 0.68 0.52 21.04
CA SER A 72 0.26 -0.34 19.92
C SER A 72 -1.25 -0.33 19.85
N SER A 73 -1.80 0.03 18.69
CA SER A 73 -3.24 0.08 18.44
C SER A 73 -3.60 -0.73 17.21
N PHE A 74 -4.58 -1.62 17.33
CA PHE A 74 -5.13 -2.35 16.20
C PHE A 74 -6.39 -1.65 15.70
N TYR A 75 -6.49 -1.49 14.39
CA TYR A 75 -7.65 -0.92 13.72
C TYR A 75 -8.18 -1.92 12.70
N GLU A 76 -9.48 -2.18 12.73
CA GLU A 76 -10.19 -2.87 11.65
C GLU A 76 -10.64 -1.82 10.63
N LEU A 77 -10.15 -1.95 9.39
CA LEU A 77 -10.48 -1.05 8.29
C LEU A 77 -11.53 -1.72 7.41
N THR A 78 -12.56 -0.99 6.99
CA THR A 78 -13.58 -1.50 6.06
C THR A 78 -13.68 -0.61 4.84
N PHE A 79 -13.40 -1.19 3.67
CA PHE A 79 -13.44 -0.54 2.39
C PHE A 79 -14.70 -0.90 1.63
N ASP A 80 -15.34 0.10 1.05
CA ASP A 80 -16.47 -0.08 0.14
C ASP A 80 -15.98 -0.40 -1.27
N THR A 81 -16.33 -1.59 -1.73
CA THR A 81 -16.02 -2.11 -3.06
C THR A 81 -17.29 -2.28 -3.90
N SER A 82 -18.39 -1.59 -3.57
CA SER A 82 -19.65 -1.67 -4.34
C SER A 82 -19.51 -1.22 -5.80
N ASP A 83 -18.55 -0.34 -6.08
CA ASP A 83 -18.22 0.10 -7.45
C ASP A 83 -17.54 -1.01 -8.27
N ALA A 84 -17.12 -2.11 -7.63
CA ALA A 84 -16.70 -3.30 -8.35
C ALA A 84 -17.94 -4.00 -8.92
N PRO A 85 -17.96 -4.33 -10.23
CA PRO A 85 -19.15 -4.91 -10.83
C PRO A 85 -19.52 -6.23 -10.13
N SER A 86 -20.77 -6.29 -9.66
CA SER A 86 -21.26 -7.39 -8.84
C SER A 86 -21.55 -8.63 -9.70
N THR A 87 -21.28 -9.82 -9.16
CA THR A 87 -21.77 -11.06 -9.75
C THR A 87 -23.00 -11.57 -9.02
N ARG A 88 -23.95 -12.16 -9.77
CA ARG A 88 -25.04 -12.98 -9.22
C ARG A 88 -24.54 -14.25 -8.49
N ALA A 89 -23.28 -14.65 -8.74
CA ALA A 89 -22.64 -15.75 -8.04
C ALA A 89 -22.05 -15.24 -6.71
N ALA A 90 -22.36 -15.94 -5.61
CA ALA A 90 -21.83 -15.66 -4.29
C ALA A 90 -20.29 -15.54 -4.34
N PRO A 91 -19.71 -14.46 -3.81
CA PRO A 91 -18.26 -14.33 -3.81
C PRO A 91 -17.63 -15.41 -2.90
N PRO A 92 -16.45 -15.95 -3.24
CA PRO A 92 -15.66 -16.68 -2.26
C PRO A 92 -15.30 -15.73 -1.10
N ALA A 93 -15.35 -16.23 0.13
CA ALA A 93 -14.94 -15.49 1.34
C ALA A 93 -13.55 -14.86 1.09
N PRO A 94 -13.31 -13.58 1.45
CA PRO A 94 -13.80 -12.89 2.65
C PRO A 94 -14.74 -11.70 2.37
N LEU A 95 -15.42 -11.68 1.22
CA LEU A 95 -16.36 -10.61 0.88
C LEU A 95 -17.61 -10.71 1.76
N VAL A 96 -17.80 -9.75 2.67
CA VAL A 96 -19.08 -9.59 3.39
C VAL A 96 -20.01 -8.82 2.47
N THR A 97 -21.04 -9.49 1.97
CA THR A 97 -22.13 -8.88 1.21
C THR A 97 -23.35 -8.76 2.11
N SER A 98 -23.71 -7.54 2.51
CA SER A 98 -24.98 -7.25 3.17
C SER A 98 -25.72 -6.20 2.34
N ASN A 99 -26.98 -6.48 1.97
CA ASN A 99 -27.85 -5.54 1.25
C ASN A 99 -27.26 -4.97 -0.06
N GLY A 100 -26.49 -5.76 -0.81
CA GLY A 100 -25.90 -5.33 -2.09
C GLY A 100 -24.65 -4.45 -1.99
N SER A 101 -24.17 -4.14 -0.78
CA SER A 101 -22.86 -3.51 -0.56
C SER A 101 -21.79 -4.59 -0.37
N SER A 102 -20.81 -4.61 -1.27
CA SER A 102 -19.64 -5.49 -1.20
C SER A 102 -18.51 -4.75 -0.48
N THR A 103 -18.00 -5.32 0.61
CA THR A 103 -16.91 -4.70 1.38
C THR A 103 -15.70 -5.62 1.49
N VAL A 104 -14.52 -5.01 1.59
CA VAL A 104 -13.28 -5.69 1.98
C VAL A 104 -12.81 -5.09 3.30
N ALA A 105 -12.62 -5.93 4.30
CA ALA A 105 -12.12 -5.52 5.60
C ALA A 105 -10.78 -6.19 5.93
N PHE A 106 -9.91 -5.46 6.63
CA PHE A 106 -8.68 -6.00 7.17
C PHE A 106 -8.15 -5.18 8.33
N SER A 107 -7.44 -5.83 9.26
CA SER A 107 -6.81 -5.15 10.38
C SER A 107 -5.39 -4.66 10.09
N VAL A 108 -5.06 -3.47 10.61
CA VAL A 108 -3.71 -2.90 10.66
C VAL A 108 -3.28 -2.69 12.12
N GLU A 109 -1.98 -2.59 12.36
CA GLU A 109 -1.43 -2.16 13.64
C GLU A 109 -0.72 -0.81 13.47
N LEU A 110 -1.12 0.17 14.26
CA LEU A 110 -0.49 1.48 14.38
C LEU A 110 0.31 1.55 15.68
N LEU A 111 1.59 1.83 15.55
CA LEU A 111 2.52 2.08 16.65
C LEU A 111 2.79 3.57 16.76
N THR A 112 2.60 4.16 17.94
CA THR A 112 2.87 5.58 18.20
C THR A 112 3.85 5.76 19.37
N PRO A 113 4.75 6.77 19.31
CA PRO A 113 5.79 7.00 20.33
C PRO A 113 5.26 7.74 21.57
N TYR A 114 3.98 7.57 21.88
CA TYR A 114 3.29 8.12 23.05
C TYR A 114 2.23 7.11 23.51
N ALA A 115 1.85 7.14 24.79
CA ALA A 115 0.87 6.21 25.38
C ALA A 115 -0.52 6.35 24.73
N CYS A 116 -1.33 5.29 24.79
CA CYS A 116 -2.60 5.20 24.05
C CYS A 116 -3.63 6.27 24.42
N ASP A 117 -3.57 6.77 25.66
CA ASP A 117 -4.47 7.77 26.23
C ASP A 117 -3.78 9.12 26.44
N ALA A 118 -2.52 9.25 25.97
CA ALA A 118 -1.83 10.52 26.00
C ALA A 118 -2.48 11.49 25.00
N ILE A 119 -2.46 12.78 25.33
CA ILE A 119 -2.79 13.83 24.37
C ILE A 119 -1.82 13.70 23.21
N SER A 120 -2.34 13.38 22.02
CA SER A 120 -1.52 13.29 20.81
C SER A 120 -0.68 14.56 20.65
N PRO A 121 0.64 14.45 20.42
CA PRO A 121 1.47 15.61 20.17
C PRO A 121 0.90 16.45 19.03
N THR A 122 1.01 17.77 19.13
CA THR A 122 0.64 18.69 18.04
C THR A 122 1.58 18.58 16.84
N ALA A 123 2.81 18.07 17.06
CA ALA A 123 3.77 17.84 16.00
C ALA A 123 3.34 16.69 15.10
N THR A 124 3.50 16.88 13.79
CA THR A 124 3.23 15.84 12.80
C THR A 124 4.32 14.77 12.84
N LEU A 125 3.91 13.50 12.87
CA LEU A 125 4.85 12.37 12.90
C LEU A 125 5.20 11.89 11.49
N PRO A 126 6.47 11.56 11.21
CA PRO A 126 6.81 10.80 10.01
C PRO A 126 6.25 9.38 10.14
N LEU A 127 5.78 8.83 9.02
CA LEU A 127 5.15 7.52 8.96
C LEU A 127 6.10 6.48 8.36
N PHE A 128 6.36 5.42 9.10
CA PHE A 128 7.09 4.24 8.64
C PHE A 128 6.11 3.09 8.37
N MET A 129 6.14 2.53 7.16
CA MET A 129 5.26 1.43 6.77
C MET A 129 6.04 0.15 6.52
N THR A 130 5.50 -0.98 6.97
CA THR A 130 6.05 -2.30 6.61
C THR A 130 4.99 -3.40 6.75
N GLN A 131 5.27 -4.57 6.21
CA GLN A 131 4.32 -5.68 6.16
C GLN A 131 4.27 -6.44 7.49
N TRP A 132 3.20 -7.20 7.71
CA TRP A 132 2.92 -7.91 8.97
C TRP A 132 4.09 -8.72 9.55
N ASN A 133 4.82 -9.43 8.70
CA ASN A 133 5.97 -10.26 9.10
C ASN A 133 7.26 -9.45 9.36
N HIS A 134 7.26 -8.13 9.16
CA HIS A 134 8.37 -7.23 9.46
C HIS A 134 8.06 -6.28 10.63
N ARG A 135 7.09 -6.62 11.49
CA ARG A 135 6.69 -5.82 12.66
C ARG A 135 7.87 -5.37 13.52
N GLU A 136 8.91 -6.19 13.67
CA GLU A 136 10.13 -5.82 14.40
C GLU A 136 10.82 -4.56 13.84
N TRP A 137 10.77 -4.34 12.52
CA TRP A 137 11.35 -3.14 11.89
C TRP A 137 10.51 -1.91 12.20
N ALA A 138 9.18 -2.06 12.29
CA ALA A 138 8.28 -1.01 12.73
C ALA A 138 8.59 -0.56 14.17
N LEU A 139 8.94 -1.49 15.07
CA LEU A 139 9.40 -1.18 16.43
C LEU A 139 10.74 -0.43 16.44
N ARG A 140 11.66 -0.73 15.50
CA ARG A 140 12.93 -0.01 15.36
C ARG A 140 12.73 1.42 14.83
N ALA A 141 11.74 1.64 13.98
CA ALA A 141 11.36 2.98 13.54
C ALA A 141 10.67 3.77 14.67
N LEU A 142 9.80 3.09 15.43
CA LEU A 142 9.13 3.66 16.61
C LEU A 142 10.14 4.20 17.63
N SER A 143 11.20 3.43 17.93
CA SER A 143 12.26 3.86 18.86
C SER A 143 13.08 5.06 18.36
N ARG A 144 12.85 5.51 17.12
CA ARG A 144 13.48 6.69 16.50
C ARG A 144 12.49 7.84 16.30
N GLY A 145 11.29 7.76 16.89
CA GLY A 145 10.29 8.82 16.85
C GLY A 145 9.34 8.76 15.64
N TYR A 146 9.34 7.68 14.86
CA TYR A 146 8.34 7.48 13.81
C TYR A 146 7.04 6.95 14.40
N ALA A 147 5.91 7.34 13.81
CA ALA A 147 4.74 6.48 13.87
C ALA A 147 4.95 5.33 12.88
N SER A 148 4.58 4.10 13.24
CA SER A 148 4.75 2.96 12.35
C SER A 148 3.44 2.24 12.08
N LEU A 149 3.14 2.00 10.81
CA LEU A 149 1.94 1.29 10.36
C LEU A 149 2.31 -0.06 9.77
N VAL A 150 1.83 -1.13 10.41
CA VAL A 150 2.02 -2.51 10.00
C VAL A 150 0.74 -3.03 9.35
N TYR A 151 0.86 -3.54 8.13
CA TYR A 151 -0.30 -3.89 7.30
C TYR A 151 -0.26 -5.33 6.76
N PRO A 152 -1.44 -5.96 6.50
CA PRO A 152 -1.56 -7.36 6.14
C PRO A 152 -1.35 -7.59 4.65
N ALA A 153 -0.09 -7.60 4.21
CA ALA A 153 0.30 -7.85 2.84
C ALA A 153 1.58 -8.70 2.80
N ALA A 154 1.58 -9.81 3.53
CA ALA A 154 2.68 -10.75 3.64
C ALA A 154 2.16 -12.19 3.69
N ASP A 155 3.04 -13.17 3.50
CA ASP A 155 2.63 -14.58 3.43
C ASP A 155 1.89 -15.07 4.68
N THR A 156 2.23 -14.55 5.86
CA THR A 156 1.60 -14.94 7.13
C THR A 156 0.29 -14.22 7.41
N ARG A 157 0.02 -13.10 6.71
CA ARG A 157 -1.22 -12.32 6.83
C ARG A 157 -1.41 -11.45 5.58
N ASP A 158 -2.39 -11.79 4.75
CA ASP A 158 -2.55 -11.20 3.43
C ASP A 158 -4.00 -10.82 3.11
N ALA A 159 -4.26 -9.53 2.92
CA ALA A 159 -5.55 -9.00 2.48
C ALA A 159 -5.64 -8.86 0.95
N ALA A 160 -4.56 -9.09 0.21
CA ALA A 160 -4.54 -8.91 -1.24
C ALA A 160 -5.56 -9.79 -1.99
N PRO A 161 -5.76 -11.08 -1.64
CA PRO A 161 -6.75 -11.93 -2.31
C PRO A 161 -8.18 -11.40 -2.24
N ALA A 162 -8.54 -10.71 -1.16
CA ALA A 162 -9.87 -10.11 -1.00
C ALA A 162 -10.13 -9.02 -2.05
N PHE A 163 -9.15 -8.14 -2.27
CA PHE A 163 -9.24 -7.11 -3.30
C PHE A 163 -9.17 -7.68 -4.72
N GLN A 164 -8.35 -8.71 -4.95
CA GLN A 164 -8.35 -9.41 -6.24
C GLN A 164 -9.71 -10.02 -6.53
N CYS A 165 -10.35 -10.65 -5.54
CA CYS A 165 -11.68 -11.20 -5.70
C CYS A 165 -12.73 -10.10 -5.95
N ALA A 166 -12.70 -9.02 -5.18
CA ALA A 166 -13.61 -7.89 -5.33
C ALA A 166 -13.56 -7.31 -6.75
N TYR A 167 -12.35 -7.09 -7.28
CA TYR A 167 -12.13 -6.41 -8.55
C TYR A 167 -11.85 -7.34 -9.74
N ARG A 168 -12.07 -8.65 -9.62
CA ARG A 168 -11.69 -9.66 -10.64
C ARG A 168 -12.23 -9.42 -12.06
N GLN A 169 -13.26 -8.58 -12.20
CA GLN A 169 -13.89 -8.24 -13.48
C GLN A 169 -13.32 -6.96 -14.11
N THR A 170 -12.69 -6.09 -13.33
CA THR A 170 -12.18 -4.78 -13.79
C THR A 170 -10.67 -4.62 -13.59
N ALA A 171 -10.05 -5.51 -12.84
CA ALA A 171 -8.63 -5.50 -12.51
C ALA A 171 -8.06 -6.91 -12.62
N SER A 172 -6.80 -7.02 -13.00
CA SER A 172 -6.08 -8.30 -13.15
C SER A 172 -4.81 -8.37 -12.29
N MET A 173 -4.77 -7.59 -11.21
CA MET A 173 -3.61 -7.47 -10.31
C MET A 173 -2.95 -8.82 -10.02
N GLY A 174 -1.69 -8.97 -10.38
CA GLY A 174 -0.83 -10.02 -9.86
C GLY A 174 -0.60 -9.84 -8.36
N LEU A 175 -0.24 -10.91 -7.64
CA LEU A 175 -0.23 -10.91 -6.17
C LEU A 175 0.65 -9.81 -5.56
N ILE A 176 1.86 -9.57 -6.10
CA ILE A 176 2.76 -8.54 -5.57
C ILE A 176 2.19 -7.12 -5.77
N LEU A 177 1.52 -6.87 -6.90
CA LEU A 177 0.82 -5.61 -7.15
C LEU A 177 -0.41 -5.47 -6.24
N ALA A 178 -1.18 -6.54 -6.06
CA ALA A 178 -2.33 -6.54 -5.15
C ALA A 178 -1.91 -6.29 -3.69
N ARG A 179 -0.77 -6.81 -3.26
CA ARG A 179 -0.19 -6.49 -1.94
C ARG A 179 0.29 -5.05 -1.83
N ALA A 180 0.84 -4.48 -2.91
CA ALA A 180 1.19 -3.06 -2.97
C ALA A 180 -0.08 -2.19 -2.89
N TYR A 181 -1.17 -2.65 -3.52
CA TYR A 181 -2.48 -2.01 -3.42
C TYR A 181 -3.01 -2.02 -1.98
N VAL A 182 -2.87 -3.12 -1.23
CA VAL A 182 -3.19 -3.16 0.21
C VAL A 182 -2.38 -2.12 1.00
N ALA A 183 -1.10 -1.92 0.67
CA ALA A 183 -0.29 -0.87 1.31
C ALA A 183 -0.88 0.53 1.08
N SER A 184 -1.29 0.85 -0.15
CA SER A 184 -1.99 2.10 -0.46
C SER A 184 -3.31 2.26 0.32
N ARG A 185 -4.06 1.17 0.50
CA ARG A 185 -5.30 1.19 1.33
C ARG A 185 -4.99 1.42 2.80
N ALA A 186 -3.93 0.82 3.33
CA ALA A 186 -3.47 1.12 4.69
C ALA A 186 -3.01 2.58 4.82
N LEU A 187 -2.40 3.16 3.79
CA LEU A 187 -2.02 4.57 3.78
C LEU A 187 -3.24 5.52 3.75
N ASP A 188 -4.33 5.13 3.08
CA ASP A 188 -5.60 5.88 3.12
C ASP A 188 -6.11 6.06 4.56
N PHE A 189 -5.97 5.04 5.41
CA PHE A 189 -6.30 5.13 6.83
C PHE A 189 -5.45 6.15 7.59
N ALA A 190 -4.14 6.20 7.33
CA ALA A 190 -3.27 7.14 8.02
C ALA A 190 -3.50 8.59 7.57
N LEU A 191 -3.67 8.83 6.27
CA LEU A 191 -3.69 10.19 5.72
C LEU A 191 -5.11 10.77 5.51
N SER A 192 -6.11 9.91 5.35
CA SER A 192 -7.50 10.28 5.08
C SER A 192 -8.49 9.37 5.85
N PRO A 193 -8.37 9.27 7.19
CA PRO A 193 -9.26 8.44 7.98
C PRO A 193 -10.71 8.93 7.91
N PRO A 194 -11.72 8.04 8.09
CA PRO A 194 -13.10 8.45 8.26
C PRO A 194 -13.26 9.42 9.44
N ASN A 195 -14.23 10.33 9.34
CA ASN A 195 -14.57 11.25 10.42
C ASN A 195 -14.88 10.48 11.71
N GLY A 196 -14.36 10.97 12.83
CA GLY A 196 -14.55 10.34 14.14
C GLY A 196 -13.59 9.18 14.46
N THR A 197 -12.62 8.89 13.58
CA THR A 197 -11.58 7.90 13.90
C THR A 197 -10.70 8.41 15.04
N ALA A 198 -10.82 7.77 16.21
CA ALA A 198 -10.07 8.15 17.42
C ALA A 198 -8.67 7.54 17.47
N GLY A 199 -7.76 8.17 18.23
CA GLY A 199 -6.43 7.64 18.54
C GLY A 199 -5.39 7.80 17.43
N LEU A 200 -5.68 8.58 16.38
CA LEU A 200 -4.72 8.87 15.32
C LEU A 200 -3.86 10.11 15.65
N PRO A 201 -2.54 10.06 15.43
CA PRO A 201 -1.71 11.26 15.38
C PRO A 201 -2.02 12.08 14.13
N SER A 202 -1.54 13.32 14.12
CA SER A 202 -1.33 14.03 12.86
C SER A 202 -0.08 13.47 12.17
N PHE A 203 -0.22 13.01 10.93
CA PHE A 203 0.92 12.54 10.13
C PHE A 203 1.45 13.66 9.24
N ALA A 204 2.77 13.70 9.05
CA ALA A 204 3.39 14.65 8.13
C ALA A 204 3.20 14.16 6.69
N ALA A 205 2.23 14.75 5.97
CA ALA A 205 2.03 14.47 4.55
C ALA A 205 3.35 14.63 3.77
N GLY A 206 3.71 13.63 2.96
CA GLY A 206 4.99 13.57 2.24
C GLY A 206 6.18 13.02 3.03
N ARG A 207 6.05 12.73 4.34
CA ARG A 207 7.06 12.03 5.14
C ARG A 207 6.65 10.59 5.44
N VAL A 208 6.32 9.87 4.37
CA VAL A 208 5.97 8.45 4.42
C VAL A 208 7.13 7.64 3.85
N CYS A 209 7.64 6.68 4.61
CA CYS A 209 8.62 5.72 4.11
C CYS A 209 8.09 4.29 4.21
N VAL A 210 8.50 3.42 3.28
CA VAL A 210 8.13 2.01 3.27
C VAL A 210 9.34 1.12 3.02
N THR A 211 9.35 -0.06 3.65
CA THR A 211 10.38 -1.08 3.44
C THR A 211 9.80 -2.48 3.56
N GLY A 212 10.54 -3.46 3.01
CA GLY A 212 10.30 -4.88 3.15
C GLY A 212 11.42 -5.70 2.51
N HIS A 213 11.59 -6.96 2.92
CA HIS A 213 12.61 -7.85 2.35
C HIS A 213 12.06 -8.75 1.22
N SER A 214 12.88 -9.05 0.21
CA SER A 214 12.58 -10.05 -0.82
C SER A 214 11.26 -9.77 -1.55
N ARG A 215 10.25 -10.66 -1.48
CA ARG A 215 8.92 -10.44 -2.06
C ARG A 215 8.24 -9.16 -1.56
N ASN A 216 8.44 -8.83 -0.29
CA ASN A 216 7.91 -7.62 0.33
C ASN A 216 8.71 -6.38 -0.08
N GLY A 217 9.99 -6.55 -0.45
CA GLY A 217 10.80 -5.51 -1.07
C GLY A 217 10.28 -5.14 -2.46
N LYS A 218 10.00 -6.15 -3.30
CA LYS A 218 9.34 -5.95 -4.60
C LYS A 218 8.01 -5.20 -4.46
N GLN A 219 7.18 -5.64 -3.53
CA GLN A 219 5.93 -4.96 -3.20
C GLN A 219 6.13 -3.51 -2.76
N SER A 220 7.11 -3.24 -1.88
CA SER A 220 7.39 -1.88 -1.38
C SER A 220 7.80 -0.94 -2.51
N LEU A 221 8.59 -1.44 -3.47
CA LEU A 221 8.95 -0.71 -4.69
C LEU A 221 7.72 -0.42 -5.54
N LEU A 222 6.85 -1.41 -5.77
CA LEU A 222 5.61 -1.17 -6.52
C LEU A 222 4.70 -0.18 -5.81
N PHE A 223 4.53 -0.30 -4.50
CA PHE A 223 3.72 0.63 -3.72
C PHE A 223 4.22 2.07 -3.89
N ALA A 224 5.52 2.31 -3.70
CA ALA A 224 6.09 3.64 -3.89
C ALA A 224 6.03 4.13 -5.36
N ALA A 225 6.09 3.23 -6.33
CA ALA A 225 5.99 3.57 -7.75
C ALA A 225 4.56 4.00 -8.15
N PHE A 226 3.53 3.34 -7.61
CA PHE A 226 2.12 3.57 -7.94
C PHE A 226 1.39 4.52 -6.98
N ASP A 227 2.01 4.91 -5.86
CA ASP A 227 1.43 5.82 -4.86
C ASP A 227 2.40 6.95 -4.50
N GLU A 228 2.18 8.13 -5.08
CA GLU A 228 3.08 9.29 -4.93
C GLU A 228 3.13 9.88 -3.51
N ARG A 229 2.24 9.43 -2.61
CA ARG A 229 2.25 9.85 -1.21
C ARG A 229 3.45 9.28 -0.44
N VAL A 230 4.10 8.24 -0.99
CA VAL A 230 5.32 7.65 -0.44
C VAL A 230 6.53 8.52 -0.80
N GLY A 231 7.17 9.09 0.22
CA GLY A 231 8.35 9.95 0.06
C GLY A 231 9.67 9.19 -0.01
N ALA A 232 9.73 7.95 0.51
CA ALA A 232 10.93 7.11 0.45
C ALA A 232 10.61 5.61 0.44
N VAL A 233 11.41 4.83 -0.29
CA VAL A 233 11.33 3.37 -0.30
C VAL A 233 12.71 2.75 -0.14
N VAL A 234 12.78 1.68 0.67
CA VAL A 234 13.99 0.86 0.82
C VAL A 234 13.62 -0.57 0.46
N GLY A 235 14.18 -1.09 -0.63
CA GLY A 235 13.87 -2.43 -1.17
C GLY A 235 15.06 -3.40 -1.07
N PRO A 236 15.44 -3.88 0.12
CA PRO A 236 16.53 -4.84 0.25
C PRO A 236 16.17 -6.18 -0.42
N SER A 237 17.10 -6.68 -1.25
CA SER A 237 17.01 -7.98 -1.93
C SER A 237 15.74 -8.14 -2.79
N SER A 238 15.30 -7.06 -3.44
CA SER A 238 14.09 -7.00 -4.28
C SER A 238 14.31 -7.61 -5.66
#